data_AF-A0A101Y2L7-F1
#
_entry.id   AF-A0A101Y2L7-F1
#
_cell.length_a   1.000
_cell.length_b   1.000
_cell.length_c   1.000
_cell.angle_alpha   90.00
_cell.angle_beta   90.00
_cell.angle_gamma   90.00
#
_symmetry.space_group_name_H-M   'P 1'
#
loop_
_entity.id
_entity.type
_entity.pdbx_description
1 polymer ?
#
loop_
_entity_poly.entity_id
_entity_poly.type
_entity_poly.pdbx_seq_one_letter_code
_entity_poly.pdbx_strand_id
1 'polypeptide(L)' 'MSDVQKPVRSPCVHVCALDEQDICIGCQRTAAEITRWGRMGNAERREVLQRCLERARASGLLLTPS' A
#
# COMPACT_ATOMS: atom_id res chain seq x y z
N MET A 1 21.38 -6.00 -22.37
CA MET A 1 21.55 -5.55 -20.97
C MET A 1 20.18 -5.62 -20.33
N SER A 2 19.95 -6.59 -19.43
CA SER A 2 18.64 -6.76 -18.78
C SER A 2 18.47 -5.70 -17.70
N ASP A 3 17.53 -4.80 -17.91
CA ASP A 3 17.17 -3.73 -16.98
C ASP A 3 16.34 -4.32 -15.82
N VAL A 4 17.02 -4.94 -14.86
CA VAL A 4 16.36 -5.51 -13.68
C VAL A 4 15.90 -4.34 -12.79
N GLN A 5 14.65 -3.92 -12.98
CA GLN A 5 14.05 -2.86 -12.18
C GLN A 5 14.12 -3.21 -10.69
N LYS A 6 14.61 -2.28 -9.87
CA LYS A 6 14.66 -2.44 -8.41
C LYS A 6 13.26 -2.71 -7.85
N PRO A 7 13.12 -3.59 -6.85
CA PRO A 7 11.84 -3.85 -6.19
C PRO A 7 11.21 -2.57 -5.64
N VAL A 8 9.92 -2.37 -5.90
CA VAL A 8 9.12 -1.28 -5.29
C VAL A 8 9.08 -1.46 -3.78
N ARG A 9 9.37 -0.38 -3.04
CA ARG A 9 9.40 -0.39 -1.57
C ARG A 9 8.00 -0.59 -0.97
N SER A 10 7.96 -1.27 0.17
CA SER A 10 6.72 -1.48 0.93
C SER A 10 6.26 -0.18 1.61
N PRO A 11 4.94 0.12 1.63
CA PRO A 11 4.39 1.26 2.36
C PRO A 11 4.20 0.97 3.86
N CYS A 12 4.67 -0.19 4.35
CA CYS A 12 4.46 -0.61 5.73
C CYS A 12 5.18 0.34 6.71
N VAL A 13 4.44 0.83 7.70
CA VAL A 13 4.96 1.67 8.80
C VAL A 13 5.16 0.88 10.10
N HIS A 14 5.16 -0.46 10.03
CA HIS A 14 5.29 -1.39 11.16
C HIS A 14 4.17 -1.27 12.22
N VAL A 15 3.06 -0.63 11.87
CA VAL A 15 1.80 -0.68 12.62
C VAL A 15 0.91 -1.73 11.96
N CYS A 16 0.57 -2.79 12.69
CA CYS A 16 -0.28 -3.88 12.21
C CYS A 16 -1.60 -3.88 12.98
N ALA A 17 -2.49 -2.97 12.58
CA ALA A 17 -3.87 -2.93 13.03
C ALA A 17 -4.76 -2.76 11.80
N LEU A 18 -5.77 -3.62 11.67
CA LEU A 18 -6.79 -3.59 10.62
C LEU A 18 -8.08 -2.99 11.19
N ASP A 19 -8.85 -2.31 10.34
CA ASP A 19 -10.22 -1.89 10.65
C ASP A 19 -11.25 -2.99 10.33
N GLU A 20 -12.54 -2.67 10.48
CA GLU A 20 -13.66 -3.56 10.19
C GLU A 20 -13.79 -3.95 8.70
N GLN A 21 -13.07 -3.26 7.80
CA GLN A 21 -13.03 -3.55 6.36
C GLN A 21 -11.74 -4.29 5.96
N ASP A 22 -10.99 -4.82 6.94
CA ASP A 22 -9.68 -5.47 6.74
C ASP A 22 -8.64 -4.55 6.08
N ILE A 23 -8.75 -3.23 6.27
CA ILE A 23 -7.78 -2.24 5.80
C ILE A 23 -6.85 -1.86 6.94
N CYS A 24 -5.55 -1.90 6.69
CA CYS A 24 -4.55 -1.51 7.68
C CYS A 24 -4.59 -0.01 7.94
N ILE A 25 -4.88 0.40 9.17
CA ILE A 25 -5.00 1.82 9.54
C ILE A 25 -3.69 2.59 9.34
N GLY A 26 -2.54 1.92 9.40
CA GLY A 26 -1.21 2.53 9.23
C GLY A 26 -0.77 2.66 7.77
N CYS A 27 -0.78 1.57 7.00
CA CYS A 27 -0.27 1.56 5.62
C CYS A 27 -1.36 1.57 4.54
N GLN A 28 -2.63 1.54 4.93
CA GLN A 28 -3.79 1.60 4.06
C GLN A 28 -3.87 0.47 3.02
N ARG A 29 -3.13 -0.64 3.22
CA ARG A 29 -3.28 -1.88 2.44
C ARG A 29 -4.39 -2.74 3.01
N THR A 30 -5.08 -3.48 2.15
CA THR A 30 -6.00 -4.55 2.61
C THR A 30 -5.22 -5.77 3.13
N ALA A 31 -5.85 -6.61 3.95
CA ALA A 31 -5.27 -7.88 4.39
C ALA A 31 -4.83 -8.78 3.21
N ALA A 32 -5.60 -8.77 2.12
CA ALA A 32 -5.26 -9.50 0.90
C ALA A 32 -4.00 -8.93 0.22
N GLU A 33 -3.87 -7.62 0.12
CA GLU A 33 -2.68 -6.95 -0.44
C GLU A 33 -1.44 -7.20 0.44
N ILE A 34 -1.59 -7.18 1.77
CA ILE A 34 -0.51 -7.52 2.72
C ILE A 34 -0.01 -8.94 2.48
N THR A 35 -0.93 -9.91 2.39
CA THR A 35 -0.60 -11.33 2.21
C THR A 35 0.06 -11.61 0.86
N ARG A 36 -0.37 -10.91 -0.20
CA ARG A 36 0.14 -11.12 -1.56
C ARG A 36 1.38 -10.29 -1.91
N TRP A 37 1.74 -9.27 -1.13
CA TRP A 37 2.80 -8.30 -1.45
C TRP A 37 4.14 -8.93 -1.89
N GLY A 38 4.59 -9.98 -1.19
CA GLY A 38 5.85 -10.67 -1.49
C GLY A 38 5.87 -11.34 -2.86
N ARG A 39 4.69 -11.68 -3.39
CA ARG A 39 4.51 -12.36 -4.70
C ARG A 39 4.17 -11.39 -5.83
N MET A 40 3.88 -10.13 -5.53
CA MET A 40 3.53 -9.12 -6.52
C MET A 40 4.76 -8.61 -7.29
N GLY A 41 4.59 -8.43 -8.59
CA GLY A 41 5.55 -7.74 -9.44
C GLY A 41 5.55 -6.22 -9.22
N ASN A 42 6.53 -5.51 -9.79
CA ASN A 42 6.65 -4.07 -9.63
C ASN A 42 5.45 -3.27 -10.16
N ALA A 43 4.79 -3.74 -11.23
CA ALA A 43 3.58 -3.10 -11.75
C ALA A 43 2.43 -3.19 -10.73
N GLU A 44 2.13 -4.41 -10.26
CA GLU A 44 1.10 -4.65 -9.23
C GLU A 44 1.38 -3.87 -7.93
N ARG A 45 2.65 -3.82 -7.49
CA ARG A 45 3.03 -3.05 -6.29
C ARG A 45 2.75 -1.57 -6.45
N ARG A 46 3.00 -0.97 -7.61
CA ARG A 46 2.70 0.45 -7.87
C ARG A 46 1.20 0.70 -7.85
N GLU A 47 0.41 -0.21 -8.41
CA GLU A 47 -1.05 -0.13 -8.37
C GLU A 47 -1.58 -0.18 -6.93
N VAL A 48 -1.08 -1.12 -6.12
CA VAL A 48 -1.43 -1.19 -4.69
C VAL A 48 -1.07 0.12 -3.97
N LEU A 49 0.11 0.70 -4.25
CA LEU A 49 0.50 1.98 -3.65
C LEU A 49 -0.44 3.13 -4.03
N GLN A 50 -0.92 3.19 -5.28
CA GLN A 50 -1.91 4.19 -5.71
C GLN A 50 -3.23 4.02 -4.94
N ARG A 51 -3.72 2.79 -4.83
CA ARG A 51 -4.95 2.50 -4.06
C ARG A 51 -4.79 2.82 -2.57
N CYS A 52 -3.63 2.55 -1.99
CA CYS A 52 -3.33 2.93 -0.60
C CYS A 52 -3.38 4.46 -0.42
N LEU A 53 -2.83 5.20 -1.37
CA LEU A 53 -2.86 6.66 -1.36
C LEU A 53 -4.30 7.20 -1.46
N GLU A 54 -5.12 6.62 -2.33
CA GLU A 54 -6.54 6.97 -2.47
C GLU A 54 -7.30 6.71 -1.16
N ARG A 55 -7.11 5.54 -0.54
CA ARG A 55 -7.73 5.21 0.76
C ARG A 55 -7.24 6.11 1.89
N ALA A 56 -5.96 6.45 1.91
CA ALA A 56 -5.39 7.40 2.87
C ALA A 56 -6.02 8.79 2.75
N ARG A 57 -6.31 9.25 1.53
CA ARG A 57 -7.02 10.52 1.30
C ARG A 57 -8.47 10.42 1.75
N ALA A 58 -9.18 9.35 1.36
CA ALA A 58 -10.58 9.15 1.72
C ALA A 58 -10.81 9.02 3.23
N SER A 59 -9.84 8.47 3.97
CA SER A 59 -9.86 8.34 5.44
C SER A 59 -9.36 9.58 6.19
N GLY A 60 -8.95 10.64 5.49
CA GLY A 60 -8.46 11.88 6.11
C GLY A 60 -7.05 11.77 6.73
N LEU A 61 -6.32 10.67 6.49
CA LEU A 61 -4.94 10.48 6.98
C LEU A 61 -3.93 11.42 6.29
N LEU A 62 -4.28 11.94 5.11
CA LEU A 62 -3.48 12.91 4.40
C LEU A 62 -4.17 14.26 4.41
N LEU A 63 -3.62 15.18 5.20
CA LEU A 63 -3.88 16.60 5.07
C LEU A 63 -3.21 17.07 3.78
N THR A 64 -3.86 16.90 2.64
CA THR A 64 -3.49 17.67 1.45
C THR A 64 -3.98 19.09 1.69
N PRO A 65 -3.11 20.11 1.79
CA PRO A 65 -3.57 21.48 1.65
C PRO A 65 -4.22 21.59 0.26
N SER A 66 -5.43 22.14 0.23
CA SER A 66 -6.14 22.48 -1.02
C SER A 66 -5.31 23.40 -1.91
#